data_AF-A0A7S3I331-F1
#
_entry.id   AF-A0A7S3I331-F1
#
_cell.length_a   1.000
_cell.length_b   1.000
_cell.length_c   1.000
_cell.angle_alpha   90.00
_cell.angle_beta   90.00
_cell.angle_gamma   90.00
#
_symmetry.space_group_name_H-M   'P 1'
#
loop_
_entity.id
_entity.type
_entity.pdbx_description
1 polymer ?
#
loop_
_entity_poly.entity_id
_entity_poly.type
_entity_poly.pdbx_seq_one_letter_code
_entity_poly.pdbx_strand_id
1 'polypeptide(L)'
;GVSVHSHLTELIHTLLTEKDANALDNLENISLGVKARRFAATEAGERNQMPPASATDDSWKKASNALFTIDTSIEDEGVPNLVDEAAWFEWAGVGVAREELPRLFAAMTALKTEHGLKAVRFFGKVL
;
A
#
# COMPACT_ATOMS: atom_id res chain seq x y z
N GLY A 1 -12.13 -3.52 -12.87
CA GLY A 1 -12.53 -4.59 -13.80
C GLY A 1 -13.72 -5.33 -13.24
N VAL A 2 -14.61 -5.87 -14.07
CA VAL A 2 -15.82 -6.59 -13.62
C VAL A 2 -15.58 -8.10 -13.72
N SER A 3 -16.21 -8.88 -12.85
CA SER A 3 -16.16 -10.34 -12.92
C SER A 3 -16.83 -10.85 -14.19
N VAL A 4 -16.34 -11.99 -14.72
CA VAL A 4 -16.92 -12.65 -15.91
C VAL A 4 -18.39 -12.98 -15.68
N HIS A 5 -18.74 -13.40 -14.46
CA HIS A 5 -20.12 -13.68 -14.06
C HIS A 5 -21.04 -12.48 -14.31
N SER A 6 -20.68 -11.30 -13.79
CA SER A 6 -21.49 -10.09 -13.97
C SER A 6 -21.65 -9.70 -15.44
N HIS A 7 -20.59 -9.87 -16.25
CA HIS A 7 -20.66 -9.57 -17.67
C HIS A 7 -21.60 -10.51 -18.42
N LEU A 8 -21.53 -11.81 -18.11
CA LEU A 8 -22.37 -12.81 -18.76
C LEU A 8 -23.85 -12.66 -18.37
N THR A 9 -24.15 -12.33 -17.11
CA THR A 9 -25.52 -12.06 -16.66
C THR A 9 -26.13 -10.89 -17.42
N GLU A 10 -25.38 -9.80 -17.62
CA GLU A 10 -25.84 -8.61 -18.35
C GLU A 10 -26.05 -8.91 -19.85
N LEU A 11 -25.14 -9.68 -20.46
CA LEU A 11 -25.26 -10.11 -21.86
C LEU A 11 -26.53 -10.97 -22.07
N ILE A 12 -26.75 -11.97 -21.21
CA ILE A 12 -27.95 -12.83 -21.28
C ILE A 12 -29.22 -12.00 -21.09
N HIS A 13 -29.21 -11.04 -20.15
CA HIS A 13 -30.34 -10.13 -19.95
C HIS A 13 -30.65 -9.30 -21.21
N THR A 14 -29.63 -8.74 -21.86
CA THR A 14 -29.82 -7.97 -23.11
C THR A 14 -30.38 -8.84 -24.23
N LEU A 15 -29.87 -10.07 -24.37
CA LEU A 15 -30.33 -11.02 -25.40
C LEU A 15 -31.78 -11.45 -25.19
N LEU A 16 -32.19 -11.66 -23.93
CA LEU A 16 -33.58 -11.98 -23.57
C LEU A 16 -34.54 -10.81 -23.81
N THR A 17 -34.06 -9.57 -23.71
CA THR A 17 -34.87 -8.36 -23.88
C THR A 17 -35.07 -8.02 -25.36
N GLU A 18 -34.01 -8.12 -26.16
CA GLU A 18 -34.01 -7.76 -27.57
C GLU A 18 -34.69 -8.84 -28.45
N LYS A 19 -34.71 -10.11 -28.01
CA LYS A 19 -35.39 -11.24 -28.70
C LYS A 19 -35.10 -11.32 -30.21
N ASP A 20 -33.85 -11.14 -30.58
CA ASP A 20 -33.41 -11.26 -31.96
C ASP A 20 -33.52 -12.69 -32.49
N ALA A 21 -34.01 -12.84 -33.72
CA ALA A 21 -34.12 -14.14 -34.39
C ALA A 21 -32.73 -14.76 -34.70
N ASN A 22 -31.71 -13.92 -34.92
CA ASN A 22 -30.33 -14.31 -35.19
C ASN A 22 -29.38 -13.91 -34.05
N ALA A 23 -29.82 -14.14 -32.80
CA ALA A 23 -29.07 -13.74 -31.61
C ALA A 23 -27.67 -14.36 -31.51
N LEU A 24 -27.43 -15.51 -32.16
CA LEU A 24 -26.13 -16.19 -32.15
C LEU A 24 -25.07 -15.41 -32.94
N ASP A 25 -25.42 -14.93 -34.14
CA ASP A 25 -24.50 -14.19 -35.01
C ASP A 25 -24.23 -12.78 -34.46
N ASN A 26 -25.23 -12.19 -33.80
CA ASN A 26 -25.12 -10.86 -33.20
C ASN A 26 -24.49 -10.87 -31.80
N LEU A 27 -24.22 -12.03 -31.21
CA LEU A 27 -23.75 -12.16 -29.82
C LEU A 27 -22.46 -11.38 -29.58
N GLU A 28 -21.52 -11.45 -30.52
CA GLU A 28 -20.25 -10.73 -30.43
C GLU A 28 -20.46 -9.21 -30.41
N ASN A 29 -21.33 -8.70 -31.29
CA ASN A 29 -21.69 -7.28 -31.35
C ASN A 29 -22.38 -6.81 -30.07
N ILE A 30 -23.30 -7.61 -29.52
CA ILE A 30 -23.98 -7.30 -28.25
C ILE A 30 -22.97 -7.29 -27.10
N SER A 31 -22.04 -8.25 -27.07
CA SER A 31 -20.97 -8.30 -26.06
C SER A 31 -20.08 -7.05 -26.09
N LEU A 32 -19.77 -6.56 -27.30
CA LEU A 32 -19.00 -5.34 -27.52
C LEU A 32 -19.77 -4.11 -27.03
N GLY A 33 -21.07 -4.03 -27.33
CA GLY A 33 -21.95 -2.97 -26.84
C GLY A 33 -22.06 -2.92 -25.32
N VAL A 34 -22.19 -4.07 -24.66
CA VAL A 34 -22.20 -4.17 -23.18
C VAL A 34 -20.88 -3.69 -22.59
N LYS A 35 -19.75 -4.12 -23.15
CA LYS A 35 -18.41 -3.66 -22.71
C LYS A 35 -18.23 -2.15 -22.89
N ALA A 36 -18.66 -1.60 -24.03
CA ALA A 36 -18.56 -0.17 -24.33
C ALA A 36 -19.43 0.68 -23.37
N ARG A 37 -20.68 0.28 -23.14
CA ARG A 37 -21.58 0.96 -22.18
C ARG A 37 -21.01 0.97 -20.78
N ARG A 38 -20.48 -0.16 -20.31
CA ARG A 38 -19.92 -0.27 -18.96
C ARG A 38 -18.62 0.51 -18.80
N PHE A 39 -17.82 0.60 -19.85
CA PHE A 39 -16.61 1.43 -19.84
C PHE A 39 -16.93 2.93 -19.79
N ALA A 40 -17.96 3.37 -20.50
CA ALA A 40 -18.38 4.77 -20.54
C ALA A 40 -19.13 5.23 -19.27
N ALA A 41 -19.91 4.35 -18.64
CA ALA A 41 -20.88 4.73 -17.62
C ALA A 41 -20.33 4.87 -16.19
N THR A 42 -19.02 4.69 -15.93
CA THR A 42 -18.56 4.78 -14.53
C THR A 42 -17.22 5.49 -14.30
N GLU A 43 -16.19 5.41 -15.16
CA GLU A 43 -14.86 5.90 -14.68
C GLU A 43 -13.90 6.36 -15.79
N ALA A 44 -14.32 7.29 -16.65
CA ALA A 44 -13.36 7.98 -17.52
C ALA A 44 -12.51 9.01 -16.74
N GLY A 45 -12.91 9.40 -15.52
CA GLY A 45 -12.26 10.45 -14.73
C GLY A 45 -11.77 10.05 -13.34
N GLU A 46 -12.16 8.91 -12.77
CA GLU A 46 -11.90 8.63 -11.33
C GLU A 46 -10.79 7.62 -11.05
N ARG A 47 -10.41 6.75 -12.01
CA ARG A 47 -9.37 5.74 -11.79
C ARG A 47 -7.96 6.31 -11.54
N ASN A 48 -7.73 7.58 -11.91
CA ASN A 48 -6.44 8.27 -11.76
C ASN A 48 -6.55 9.59 -10.98
N GLN A 49 -7.68 9.85 -10.32
CA GLN A 49 -7.68 10.91 -9.31
C GLN A 49 -6.92 10.39 -8.11
N MET A 50 -5.60 10.62 -8.12
CA MET A 50 -4.82 10.60 -6.89
C MET A 50 -5.60 11.47 -5.90
N PRO A 51 -6.05 10.92 -4.75
CA PRO A 51 -6.72 11.74 -3.77
C PRO A 51 -5.83 12.96 -3.49
N PRO A 52 -6.40 14.18 -3.39
CA PRO A 52 -5.59 15.37 -3.15
C PRO A 52 -4.68 15.08 -1.97
N ALA A 53 -3.37 15.13 -2.21
CA ALA A 53 -2.37 14.74 -1.23
C ALA A 53 -2.71 15.44 0.08
N SER A 54 -3.15 14.68 1.07
CA SER A 54 -3.48 15.25 2.36
C SER A 54 -2.17 15.86 2.88
N ALA A 55 -2.14 17.18 3.06
CA ALA A 55 -0.91 17.91 3.40
C ALA A 55 -0.27 17.40 4.71
N THR A 56 -1.06 16.71 5.54
CA THR A 56 -0.67 16.10 6.80
C THR A 56 0.25 14.89 6.62
N ASP A 57 0.09 14.11 5.55
CA ASP A 57 0.86 12.86 5.37
C ASP A 57 2.27 13.11 4.80
N ASP A 58 2.45 14.21 4.08
CA ASP A 58 3.70 14.47 3.37
C ASP A 58 4.85 14.86 4.30
N SER A 59 4.56 15.52 5.43
CA SER A 59 5.57 15.90 6.41
C SER A 59 6.18 14.68 7.10
N TRP A 60 5.33 13.75 7.55
CA TRP A 60 5.77 12.48 8.15
C TRP A 60 6.56 11.64 7.14
N LYS A 61 6.09 11.53 5.89
CA LYS A 61 6.79 10.76 4.84
C LYS A 61 8.19 11.31 4.58
N LYS A 62 8.31 12.64 4.49
CA LYS A 62 9.60 13.32 4.31
C LYS A 62 10.51 13.11 5.50
N ALA A 63 10.02 13.32 6.72
CA ALA A 63 10.79 13.12 7.95
C ALA A 63 11.25 11.66 8.09
N SER A 64 10.37 10.71 7.80
CA SER A 64 10.71 9.29 7.87
C SER A 64 11.72 8.86 6.82
N ASN A 65 11.67 9.42 5.61
CA ASN A 65 12.64 9.12 4.56
C ASN A 65 14.02 9.75 4.87
N ALA A 66 14.06 10.89 5.56
CA ALA A 66 15.30 11.53 5.98
C ALA A 66 16.10 10.67 6.98
N LEU A 67 15.45 9.77 7.73
CA LEU A 67 16.16 8.87 8.65
C LEU A 67 17.11 7.90 7.92
N PHE A 68 16.81 7.53 6.67
CA PHE A 68 17.65 6.61 5.90
C PHE A 68 18.91 7.26 5.31
N THR A 69 19.06 8.58 5.41
CA THR A 69 20.31 9.26 4.99
C THR A 69 21.36 9.27 6.09
N ILE A 70 21.02 8.82 7.30
CA ILE A 70 21.92 8.78 8.45
C ILE A 70 22.85 7.57 8.30
N ASP A 71 24.15 7.82 8.45
CA ASP A 71 25.12 6.74 8.44
C ASP A 71 24.96 5.88 9.69
N THR A 72 24.48 4.66 9.48
CA THR A 72 24.21 3.65 10.51
C THR A 72 25.27 2.55 10.52
N SER A 73 26.32 2.69 9.69
CA SER A 73 27.42 1.71 9.59
C SER A 73 28.42 1.79 10.76
N ILE A 74 28.38 2.87 11.53
CA ILE A 74 29.20 3.03 12.74
C ILE A 74 28.43 2.39 13.89
N GLU A 75 28.91 1.22 14.34
CA GLU A 75 28.41 0.58 15.56
C GLU A 75 28.69 1.52 16.74
N ASP A 76 27.62 2.10 17.28
CA ASP A 76 27.70 3.00 18.41
C ASP A 76 27.39 2.23 19.71
N GLU A 77 28.36 2.10 20.61
CA GLU A 77 28.26 1.36 21.88
C GLU A 77 27.08 1.81 22.77
N GLY A 78 26.51 3.00 22.52
CA GLY A 78 25.35 3.51 23.28
C GLY A 78 23.97 3.20 22.68
N VAL A 79 23.88 2.55 21.52
CA VAL A 79 22.61 2.21 20.86
C VAL A 79 22.57 0.70 20.58
N PRO A 80 21.60 -0.06 21.13
CA PRO A 80 21.50 -1.49 20.85
C PRO A 80 21.14 -1.74 19.38
N ASN A 81 21.78 -2.73 18.76
CA ASN A 81 21.49 -3.11 17.37
C ASN A 81 20.19 -3.92 17.29
N LEU A 82 19.08 -3.20 17.15
CA LEU A 82 17.74 -3.80 17.02
C LEU A 82 17.56 -4.62 15.73
N VAL A 83 18.42 -4.42 14.72
CA VAL A 83 18.36 -5.17 13.46
C VAL A 83 18.85 -6.60 13.67
N ASP A 84 19.88 -6.80 14.48
CA ASP A 84 20.37 -8.14 14.83
C ASP A 84 19.41 -8.84 15.80
N GLU A 85 18.78 -8.08 16.70
CA GLU A 85 17.76 -8.59 17.63
C GLU A 85 16.42 -8.92 16.94
N ALA A 86 16.21 -8.47 15.69
CA ALA A 86 14.98 -8.67 14.93
C ALA A 86 14.58 -10.14 14.82
N ALA A 87 15.55 -11.03 14.58
CA ALA A 87 15.32 -12.46 14.44
C ALA A 87 14.74 -13.06 15.73
N TRP A 88 15.14 -12.56 16.89
CA TRP A 88 14.69 -13.03 18.20
C TRP A 88 13.24 -12.63 18.45
N PHE A 89 12.87 -11.40 18.09
CA PHE A 89 11.49 -10.91 18.17
C PHE A 89 10.56 -11.66 17.22
N GLU A 90 11.01 -11.92 15.99
CA GLU A 90 10.26 -12.68 15.00
C GLU A 90 10.01 -14.11 15.45
N TRP A 91 11.03 -14.80 15.98
CA TRP A 91 10.90 -16.16 16.51
C TRP A 91 9.98 -16.23 17.73
N ALA A 92 10.04 -15.23 18.60
CA ALA A 92 9.16 -15.13 19.76
C ALA A 92 7.72 -14.73 19.39
N GLY A 93 7.46 -14.30 18.14
CA GLY A 93 6.16 -13.84 17.69
C GLY A 93 5.67 -12.56 18.41
N VAL A 94 6.59 -11.77 18.96
CA VAL A 94 6.29 -10.56 19.75
C VAL A 94 7.14 -9.39 19.28
N GLY A 95 6.64 -8.17 19.48
CA GLY A 95 7.39 -6.94 19.20
C GLY A 95 6.90 -6.23 17.95
N VAL A 96 7.82 -5.55 17.26
CA VAL A 96 7.54 -4.70 16.10
C VAL A 96 7.88 -5.47 14.82
N ALA A 97 7.17 -5.17 13.73
CA ALA A 97 7.43 -5.77 12.42
C ALA A 97 8.88 -5.54 11.96
N ARG A 98 9.42 -6.51 11.21
CA ARG A 98 10.83 -6.53 10.78
C ARG A 98 11.21 -5.31 9.95
N GLU A 99 10.26 -4.79 9.18
CA GLU A 99 10.43 -3.65 8.28
C GLU A 99 10.59 -2.33 9.03
N GLU A 100 10.09 -2.24 10.26
CA GLU A 100 10.11 -1.02 11.08
C GLU A 100 11.37 -0.91 11.95
N LEU A 101 12.05 -2.04 12.23
CA LEU A 101 13.24 -2.07 13.11
C LEU A 101 14.44 -1.27 12.56
N PRO A 102 14.79 -1.32 11.26
CA PRO A 102 15.87 -0.49 10.71
C PRO A 102 15.56 1.01 10.82
N ARG A 103 14.29 1.39 10.63
CA ARG A 103 13.84 2.78 10.78
C ARG A 103 13.95 3.24 12.22
N LEU A 104 13.57 2.38 13.16
CA LEU A 104 13.67 2.64 14.59
C LEU A 104 15.13 2.80 15.03
N PHE A 105 16.02 1.94 14.55
CA PHE A 105 17.46 2.04 14.80
C PHE A 105 18.03 3.36 14.29
N ALA A 106 17.73 3.73 13.04
CA ALA A 106 18.14 5.01 12.47
C ALA A 106 17.61 6.22 13.28
N ALA A 107 16.36 6.16 13.75
CA ALA A 107 15.77 7.20 14.59
C ALA A 107 16.48 7.31 15.96
N MET A 108 16.87 6.20 16.58
CA MET A 108 17.61 6.21 17.84
C MET A 108 19.01 6.81 17.67
N THR A 109 19.70 6.47 16.58
CA THR A 109 20.99 7.06 16.22
C THR A 109 20.86 8.57 15.98
N ALA A 110 19.82 9.00 15.24
CA ALA A 110 19.50 10.41 15.03
C ALA A 110 19.29 11.15 16.36
N LEU A 111 18.49 10.57 17.25
CA LEU A 111 18.18 11.16 18.55
C LEU A 111 19.43 11.30 19.43
N LYS A 112 20.31 10.30 19.38
CA LYS A 112 21.57 10.32 20.12
C LYS A 112 22.49 11.43 19.64
N THR A 113 22.65 11.57 18.31
CA THR A 113 23.52 12.59 17.72
C THR A 113 22.97 14.00 17.91
N GLU A 114 21.65 14.18 17.80
CA GLU A 114 20.99 15.48 17.98
C GLU A 114 21.15 16.01 19.41
N HIS A 115 21.00 15.14 20.42
CA HIS A 115 21.01 15.54 21.82
C HIS A 115 22.32 15.22 22.57
N GLY A 116 23.31 14.63 21.90
CA GLY A 116 24.59 14.26 22.52
C GLY A 116 24.45 13.27 23.69
N LEU A 117 23.48 12.35 23.60
CA LEU A 117 23.17 11.41 24.68
C LEU A 117 24.24 10.32 24.80
N LYS A 118 24.48 9.82 26.02
CA LYS A 118 25.43 8.72 26.25
C LYS A 118 24.89 7.38 25.72
N ALA A 119 23.61 7.10 25.96
CA ALA A 119 22.95 5.88 25.52
C ALA A 119 21.47 6.13 25.24
N VAL A 120 20.91 5.38 24.29
CA VAL A 120 19.49 5.44 23.90
C VAL A 120 18.94 4.02 23.86
N ARG A 121 17.75 3.81 24.42
CA ARG A 121 17.08 2.51 24.47
C ARG A 121 15.64 2.62 24.01
N PHE A 122 15.21 1.66 23.19
CA PHE A 122 13.81 1.52 22.83
C PHE A 122 13.03 0.84 23.97
N PHE A 123 11.96 1.49 24.42
CA PHE A 123 11.10 0.97 25.48
C PHE A 123 9.91 0.17 24.92
N GLY A 124 9.26 0.68 23.88
CA GLY A 124 8.08 0.07 23.29
C GLY A 124 7.20 1.08 22.57
N LYS A 125 6.05 0.61 22.08
CA LYS A 125 5.03 1.42 21.40
C LYS A 125 3.73 1.38 22.22
N VAL A 126 3.16 2.56 22.48
CA VAL A 126 1.83 2.72 23.09
C VAL A 126 0.84 3.05 21.96
N LEU A 127 -0.33 2.41 21.99
CA LEU A 127 -1.40 2.60 21.01
C LEU A 127 -2.36 3.72 21.43
#